data_AF-D8JCA0-F1
#
_entry.id   AF-D8JCA0-F1
#
_cell.length_a   1.000
_cell.length_b   1.000
_cell.length_c   1.000
_cell.angle_alpha   90.00
_cell.angle_beta   90.00
_cell.angle_gamma   90.00
#
_symmetry.space_group_name_H-M   'P 1'
#
loop_
_entity.id
_entity.type
_entity.pdbx_description
1 polymer ?
#
loop_
_entity_poly.entity_id
_entity_poly.type
_entity_poly.pdbx_seq_one_letter_code
_entity_poly.pdbx_strand_id
1 'polypeptide(L)' 'MWDERDDEIHRHAASRTVTLFGWLAALVYPTIVVLDALGLLEFPLWLVPISAFIILFYLVYGGFQLYDRFAASL' A
#
# COMPACT_ATOMS: atom_id res chain seq x y z
N MET A 1 8.60 12.14 -29.38
CA MET A 1 7.61 13.19 -29.04
C MET A 1 6.79 12.60 -27.91
N TRP A 2 7.34 12.64 -26.69
CA TRP A 2 6.61 12.31 -25.47
C TRP A 2 5.85 13.60 -25.16
N ASP A 3 4.57 13.61 -25.46
CA ASP A 3 3.71 14.79 -25.30
C ASP A 3 3.11 14.78 -23.89
N GLU A 4 2.73 15.95 -23.36
CA GLU A 4 2.09 16.10 -22.04
C GLU A 4 0.91 15.13 -21.82
N ARG A 5 0.28 14.71 -22.92
CA ARG A 5 -0.81 13.72 -22.94
C ARG A 5 -0.40 12.32 -22.46
N ASP A 6 0.83 11.88 -22.77
CA ASP A 6 1.31 10.56 -22.35
C ASP A 6 1.60 10.55 -20.84
N ASP A 7 2.16 11.65 -20.31
CA ASP A 7 2.38 11.82 -18.87
C ASP A 7 1.05 11.83 -18.11
N GLU A 8 0.02 12.45 -18.67
CA GLU A 8 -1.31 12.45 -18.07
C GLU A 8 -1.95 11.06 -18.05
N ILE A 9 -1.82 10.29 -19.13
CA ILE A 9 -2.26 8.89 -19.19
C ILE A 9 -1.51 8.06 -18.15
N HIS A 10 -0.19 8.19 -18.06
CA HIS A 10 0.63 7.48 -17.07
C HIS A 10 0.24 7.84 -15.64
N ARG A 11 0.02 9.13 -15.35
CA ARG A 11 -0.42 9.61 -14.03
C ARG A 11 -1.79 9.04 -13.65
N HIS A 12 -2.75 9.04 -14.56
CA HIS A 12 -4.06 8.46 -14.32
C HIS A 12 -4.02 6.94 -14.14
N ALA A 13 -3.23 6.25 -14.97
CA ALA A 13 -3.04 4.80 -14.85
C ALA A 13 -2.36 4.42 -13.53
N ALA A 14 -1.31 5.16 -13.13
CA ALA A 14 -0.62 4.97 -11.86
C ALA A 14 -1.58 5.21 -10.68
N SER A 15 -2.32 6.31 -10.68
CA SER A 15 -3.30 6.62 -9.63
C SER A 15 -4.36 5.53 -9.48
N ARG A 16 -4.94 5.06 -10.60
CA ARG A 16 -5.94 3.98 -10.59
C ARG A 16 -5.34 2.66 -10.10
N THR A 17 -4.15 2.32 -10.57
CA THR A 17 -3.43 1.11 -10.16
C THR A 17 -3.17 1.12 -8.66
N VAL A 18 -2.56 2.18 -8.14
CA VAL A 18 -2.26 2.32 -6.72
C VAL A 18 -3.54 2.28 -5.88
N THR A 19 -4.62 2.93 -6.34
CA THR A 19 -5.91 2.89 -5.64
C THR A 19 -6.48 1.47 -5.59
N LEU A 20 -6.53 0.77 -6.72
CA LEU A 20 -7.06 -0.60 -6.80
C LEU A 20 -6.26 -1.56 -5.92
N PHE A 21 -4.93 -1.55 -6.06
CA PHE A 21 -4.06 -2.41 -5.27
C PHE A 21 -4.07 -2.04 -3.78
N GLY A 22 -4.24 -0.75 -3.44
CA GLY A 22 -4.45 -0.30 -2.07
C GLY A 22 -5.72 -0.89 -1.46
N TRP A 23 -6.85 -0.87 -2.18
CA TRP A 23 -8.10 -1.50 -1.74
C TRP A 23 -7.99 -3.02 -1.62
N LEU A 24 -7.36 -3.67 -2.60
CA LEU A 24 -7.12 -5.11 -2.55
C LEU A 24 -6.28 -5.48 -1.33
N ALA A 25 -5.19 -4.76 -1.07
CA ALA A 25 -4.35 -5.00 0.10
C ALA A 25 -5.11 -4.79 1.41
N ALA A 26 -5.93 -3.74 1.49
CA ALA A 26 -6.76 -3.44 2.65
C ALA A 26 -7.83 -4.51 2.94
N LEU A 27 -8.21 -5.33 1.96
CA LEU A 27 -9.17 -6.42 2.13
C LEU A 27 -8.48 -7.78 2.32
N VAL A 28 -7.54 -8.13 1.43
CA VAL A 28 -6.92 -9.45 1.38
C VAL A 28 -6.12 -9.73 2.66
N TYR A 29 -5.31 -8.75 3.11
CA TYR A 29 -4.44 -8.99 4.27
C TYR A 29 -5.24 -9.20 5.56
N PRO A 30 -6.20 -8.34 5.95
CA PRO A 30 -7.03 -8.61 7.12
C PRO A 30 -7.84 -9.90 6.99
N THR A 31 -8.32 -10.25 5.79
CA THR A 31 -9.03 -11.50 5.58
C THR A 31 -8.16 -12.71 5.88
N ILE A 32 -6.91 -12.74 5.37
CA ILE A 32 -5.97 -13.84 5.63
C ILE A 32 -5.66 -13.93 7.14
N VAL A 33 -5.43 -12.79 7.81
CA VAL A 33 -5.18 -12.75 9.26
C VAL A 33 -6.38 -13.28 10.06
N VAL A 34 -7.60 -12.93 9.67
CA VAL A 34 -8.83 -13.42 10.33
C VAL A 34 -9.00 -14.92 10.09
N LEU A 35 -8.79 -15.40 8.87
CA LEU A 35 -8.90 -16.84 8.56
C LEU A 35 -7.85 -17.67 9.31
N ASP A 36 -6.64 -17.14 9.47
CA ASP A 36 -5.57 -17.74 10.28
C ASP A 36 -5.93 -17.77 11.77
N ALA A 37 -6.41 -16.66 12.31
CA ALA A 37 -6.87 -16.60 13.70
C ALA A 37 -8.04 -17.56 14.00
N LEU A 38 -8.87 -17.86 13.00
CA LEU A 38 -9.97 -18.83 13.11
C LEU A 38 -9.53 -20.28 12.84
N GLY A 39 -8.27 -20.52 12.49
CA GLY A 39 -7.75 -21.85 12.14
C GLY A 39 -8.32 -22.42 10.84
N LEU A 40 -8.90 -21.57 9.99
CA LEU A 40 -9.50 -21.95 8.70
C LEU A 40 -8.47 -21.97 7.57
N LEU A 41 -7.32 -21.32 7.76
CA LEU A 41 -6.23 -21.22 6.80
C LEU A 41 -4.93 -20.98 7.55
N GLU A 42 -3.87 -21.74 7.29
CA GLU A 42 -2.55 -21.41 7.86
C GLU A 42 -1.95 -20.20 7.13
N PHE A 43 -1.43 -19.22 7.87
CA PHE A 43 -0.79 -18.06 7.29
C PHE A 43 0.35 -18.48 6.33
N PRO A 44 0.25 -18.19 5.02
CA PRO A 44 1.24 -18.65 4.06
C PRO A 44 2.61 -18.02 4.31
N LEU A 45 3.65 -18.83 4.53
CA LEU A 45 5.01 -18.33 4.83
C LEU A 45 5.57 -17.40 3.74
N TRP A 46 5.17 -17.57 2.49
CA TRP A 46 5.59 -16.68 1.39
C TRP A 46 5.00 -15.26 1.48
N LEU A 47 3.93 -15.05 2.26
CA LEU A 47 3.37 -13.72 2.52
C LEU A 47 4.12 -12.94 3.60
N VAL A 48 4.96 -13.59 4.40
CA VAL A 48 5.74 -12.94 5.46
C VAL A 48 6.61 -11.78 4.91
N PRO A 49 7.47 -11.97 3.89
CA PRO A 49 8.28 -10.86 3.36
C PRO A 49 7.43 -9.75 2.73
N ILE A 50 6.30 -10.10 2.11
CA ILE A 50 5.36 -9.11 1.53
C ILE A 50 4.74 -8.25 2.64
N SER A 51 4.35 -8.87 3.75
CA SER A 51 3.79 -8.19 4.92
C SER A 51 4.80 -7.24 5.55
N ALA A 52 6.05 -7.69 5.72
CA ALA A 52 7.13 -6.87 6.24
C ALA A 52 7.39 -5.64 5.34
N PHE A 53 7.38 -5.83 4.01
CA PHE A 53 7.51 -4.74 3.06
C PHE A 53 6.35 -3.73 3.18
N ILE A 54 5.10 -4.21 3.26
CA ILE A 54 3.92 -3.34 3.42
C ILE A 54 4.00 -2.53 4.72
N ILE A 55 4.39 -3.15 5.84
CA ILE A 55 4.59 -2.46 7.12
C ILE A 55 5.65 -1.37 6.98
N LEU A 56 6.81 -1.70 6.41
CA LEU A 56 7.88 -0.73 6.19
C LEU A 56 7.42 0.43 5.30
N PHE A 57 6.69 0.13 4.23
CA PHE A 57 6.15 1.13 3.31
C PHE A 57 5.22 2.12 4.03
N TYR A 58 4.29 1.62 4.85
CA TYR A 58 3.39 2.48 5.63
C TYR A 58 4.10 3.25 6.75
N LEU A 59 5.14 2.67 7.37
CA LEU A 59 5.96 3.39 8.35
C LEU A 59 6.70 4.56 7.69
N VAL A 60 7.29 4.35 6.51
CA VAL A 60 7.96 5.40 5.74
C VAL A 60 6.96 6.49 5.33
N TYR A 61 5.81 6.11 4.77
CA TYR A 61 4.77 7.05 4.38
C TYR A 61 4.21 7.84 5.57
N GLY A 62 3.91 7.16 6.68
CA GLY A 62 3.45 7.80 7.91
C GLY A 62 4.50 8.72 8.52
N GLY A 63 5.78 8.34 8.45
CA GLY A 63 6.92 9.16 8.85
C GLY A 63 7.00 10.47 8.06
N PHE A 64 6.88 10.41 6.73
CA PHE A 64 6.83 11.61 5.88
C PHE A 64 5.60 12.47 6.19
N GLN A 65 4.41 11.88 6.33
CA GLN A 65 3.22 12.64 6.72
C GLN A 65 3.39 13.37 8.05
N LEU A 66 4.01 12.72 9.03
CA LEU A 66 4.26 13.32 10.33
C LEU A 66 5.29 14.45 10.22
N TYR A 67 6.39 14.21 9.50
CA TYR A 67 7.41 15.21 9.21
C TYR A 67 6.82 16.46 8.52
N ASP A 68 6.05 16.29 7.46
CA ASP A 68 5.44 17.40 6.71
C ASP A 68 4.46 18.19 7.58
N ARG A 69 3.68 17.52 8.43
CA ARG A 69 2.78 18.18 9.39
C ARG A 69 3.56 19.00 10.43
N PHE A 70 4.67 18.47 10.93
CA PHE A 70 5.53 19.22 11.85
C PHE A 70 6.21 20.41 11.14
N ALA A 71 6.75 20.20 9.93
CA ALA A 71 7.40 21.25 9.15
C ALA A 71 6.45 22.38 8.77
N ALA A 72 5.18 22.08 8.46
CA ALA A 72 4.16 23.08 8.16
C ALA A 72 3.65 23.85 9.41
N SER A 73 4.01 23.41 10.62
CA SER A 73 3.63 24.05 11.89
C SER A 73 4.69 25.01 12.47
N LEU A 74 5.86 25.08 11.83
CA LEU A 74 6.97 26.00 12.13
C LEU A 74 6.91 27.24 11.23
#